data_AF-A0A498I8L5-F1
#
_entry.id   AF-A0A498I8L5-F1
#
_cell.length_a   1.000
_cell.length_b   1.000
_cell.length_c   1.000
_cell.angle_alpha   90.00
_cell.angle_beta   90.00
_cell.angle_gamma   90.00
#
_symmetry.space_group_name_H-M   'P 1'
#
loop_
_entity.id
_entity.type
_entity.pdbx_description
1 polymer ?
#
loop_
_entity_poly.entity_id
_entity_poly.type
_entity_poly.pdbx_seq_one_letter_code
_entity_poly.pdbx_strand_id
1 'polypeptide(L)'
;MEETNTKDLQSASVSLTKPIRCIVKLGGAAVTCKNELETINEANLKMVSSQLRQSMATGSPSGEVLGMDWSKQPGESEISSAILDFEHRPVADPCPFIVVHGAGSFGHFQASKSGVHKGGLYQPLVKAGFVATRISVTKLNLEIVRALAREGIPSIGMSPFSCGWSTRERNIASADLSAVSKAIESGLVPVLHGDAVLDELLDCTILSGDVIISHLAAHLKPDFVVFLTDVFGVYDRPPSEPNAVLLREIAVAKDGSWSIVSPTLENMNKQVETEAAAHDTTGGMLTKISEAAAIAKLGIDVYIVKAATTHALRALNGELKGSIPDDWLGTNLLFFHSILKSN
;
A
#
# COMPACT_ATOMS: atom_id res chain seq x y z
N MET A 1 -34.29 6.70 30.32
CA MET A 1 -33.24 7.69 30.01
C MET A 1 -31.94 7.08 30.49
N GLU A 2 -31.31 6.28 29.63
CA GLU A 2 -29.96 5.79 29.83
C GLU A 2 -29.17 6.26 28.61
N GLU A 3 -28.41 7.34 28.82
CA GLU A 3 -27.42 7.82 27.86
C GLU A 3 -26.29 6.81 27.82
N THR A 4 -26.27 5.97 26.79
CA THR A 4 -25.10 5.21 26.39
C THR A 4 -24.00 6.19 26.01
N ASN A 5 -23.03 6.32 26.92
CA ASN A 5 -21.83 7.12 26.78
C ASN A 5 -20.90 6.43 25.77
N THR A 6 -21.11 6.69 24.48
CA THR A 6 -20.19 6.29 23.41
C THR A 6 -18.89 7.06 23.59
N LYS A 7 -17.91 6.41 24.23
CA LYS A 7 -16.53 6.88 24.20
C LYS A 7 -16.02 6.68 22.78
N ASP A 8 -16.15 7.70 21.95
CA ASP A 8 -15.26 7.88 20.81
C ASP A 8 -13.83 7.94 21.36
N LEU A 9 -13.07 6.86 21.19
CA LEU A 9 -11.62 6.94 21.33
C LEU A 9 -11.13 7.84 20.19
N GLN A 10 -10.99 9.12 20.49
CA GLN A 10 -10.16 10.02 19.70
C GLN A 10 -8.76 9.41 19.64
N SER A 11 -8.35 8.94 18.46
CA SER A 11 -6.95 8.67 18.19
C SER A 11 -6.21 9.98 18.42
N ALA A 12 -5.22 9.97 19.33
CA ALA A 12 -4.42 11.15 19.60
C ALA A 12 -3.82 11.62 18.27
N SER A 13 -4.04 12.89 17.91
CA SER A 13 -3.50 13.47 16.68
C SER A 13 -1.98 13.35 16.72
N VAL A 14 -1.41 12.48 15.89
CA VAL A 14 0.03 12.29 15.86
C VAL A 14 0.65 13.42 15.04
N SER A 15 1.42 14.29 15.70
CA SER A 15 2.14 15.38 15.04
C SER A 15 3.54 14.89 14.68
N LEU A 16 3.84 14.83 13.38
CA LEU A 16 5.18 14.53 12.87
C LEU A 16 5.96 15.84 12.67
N THR A 17 7.26 15.80 12.93
CA THR A 17 8.17 16.94 12.71
C THR A 17 8.39 17.27 11.23
N LYS A 18 8.19 16.30 10.34
CA LYS A 18 8.27 16.45 8.88
C LYS A 18 7.02 15.86 8.22
N PRO A 19 6.47 16.51 7.17
CA PRO A 19 5.37 15.92 6.41
C PRO A 19 5.82 14.64 5.71
N ILE A 20 4.92 13.67 5.59
CA ILE A 20 5.17 12.46 4.82
C ILE A 20 5.06 12.79 3.33
N ARG A 21 6.07 12.45 2.53
CA ARG A 21 6.01 12.71 1.10
C ARG A 21 5.10 11.70 0.39
N CYS A 22 5.27 10.43 0.68
CA CYS A 22 4.50 9.39 -0.01
C CYS A 22 4.18 8.20 0.89
N ILE A 23 2.97 7.68 0.78
CA ILE A 23 2.67 6.31 1.22
C ILE A 23 2.49 5.45 -0.03
N VAL A 24 3.24 4.35 -0.09
CA VAL A 24 3.26 3.45 -1.24
C VAL A 24 2.63 2.13 -0.87
N LYS A 25 1.63 1.70 -1.65
CA LYS A 25 1.05 0.37 -1.59
C LYS A 25 1.69 -0.53 -2.64
N LEU A 26 2.50 -1.49 -2.22
CA LEU A 26 2.93 -2.62 -3.04
C LEU A 26 1.81 -3.65 -3.13
N GLY A 27 1.15 -3.75 -4.28
CA GLY A 27 0.19 -4.82 -4.55
C GLY A 27 0.86 -6.18 -4.42
N GLY A 28 0.24 -7.13 -3.70
CA GLY A 28 0.85 -8.46 -3.55
C GLY A 28 1.11 -9.12 -4.91
N ALA A 29 0.18 -8.94 -5.84
CA ALA A 29 0.30 -9.29 -7.26
C ALA A 29 1.54 -8.73 -7.99
N ALA A 30 2.02 -7.56 -7.57
CA ALA A 30 3.09 -6.86 -8.24
C ALA A 30 4.47 -7.41 -7.87
N VAL A 31 4.59 -8.00 -6.67
CA VAL A 31 5.86 -8.49 -6.09
C VAL A 31 5.84 -10.00 -5.78
N THR A 32 4.73 -10.69 -6.07
CA THR A 32 4.59 -12.15 -5.91
C THR A 32 3.98 -12.78 -7.16
N CYS A 33 4.25 -14.07 -7.38
CA CYS A 33 3.67 -14.83 -8.48
C CYS A 33 2.28 -15.33 -8.06
N LYS A 34 1.20 -14.74 -8.60
CA LYS A 34 -0.19 -15.07 -8.23
C LYS A 34 -0.53 -16.56 -8.29
N ASN A 35 0.07 -17.29 -9.23
CA ASN A 35 -0.27 -18.69 -9.53
C ASN A 35 0.62 -19.68 -8.77
N GLU A 36 1.60 -19.20 -8.00
CA GLU A 36 2.56 -20.04 -7.29
C GLU A 36 2.58 -19.65 -5.81
N LEU A 37 2.26 -20.63 -4.97
CA LEU A 37 2.13 -20.45 -3.53
C LEU A 37 3.46 -19.99 -2.92
N GLU A 38 3.43 -18.87 -2.20
CA GLU A 38 4.60 -18.31 -1.52
C GLU A 38 5.82 -18.04 -2.42
N THR A 39 5.59 -17.68 -3.68
CA THR A 39 6.64 -17.32 -4.62
C THR A 39 6.74 -15.81 -4.84
N ILE A 40 7.94 -15.26 -4.67
CA ILE A 40 8.27 -13.85 -4.91
C ILE A 40 8.63 -13.64 -6.38
N ASN A 41 8.21 -12.51 -6.94
CA ASN A 41 8.74 -12.02 -8.21
C ASN A 41 9.99 -11.18 -7.93
N GLU A 42 11.15 -11.83 -7.87
CA GLU A 42 12.43 -11.22 -7.50
C GLU A 42 12.81 -10.05 -8.41
N ALA A 43 12.58 -10.18 -9.72
CA ALA A 43 12.90 -9.13 -10.68
C ALA A 43 12.08 -7.85 -10.42
N ASN A 44 10.78 -8.00 -10.18
CA ASN A 44 9.93 -6.85 -9.84
C ASN A 44 10.27 -6.27 -8.48
N LEU A 45 10.50 -7.11 -7.46
CA LEU A 45 10.83 -6.64 -6.11
C LEU A 45 12.15 -5.86 -6.09
N LYS A 46 13.17 -6.34 -6.80
CA LYS A 46 14.45 -5.63 -6.97
C LYS A 46 14.25 -4.29 -7.68
N MET A 47 13.53 -4.27 -8.81
CA MET A 47 13.28 -3.03 -9.55
C MET A 47 12.51 -2.01 -8.71
N VAL A 48 11.45 -2.43 -8.02
CA VAL A 48 10.66 -1.56 -7.13
C VAL A 48 11.52 -1.01 -5.98
N SER A 49 12.37 -1.84 -5.37
CA SER A 49 13.26 -1.41 -4.29
C SER A 49 14.25 -0.34 -4.76
N SER A 50 14.83 -0.52 -5.95
CA SER A 50 15.69 0.46 -6.60
C SER A 50 14.96 1.77 -6.93
N GLN A 51 13.75 1.69 -7.47
CA GLN A 51 12.91 2.87 -7.76
C GLN A 51 12.51 3.64 -6.51
N LEU A 52 12.16 2.95 -5.42
CA LEU A 52 11.90 3.56 -4.12
C LEU A 52 13.14 4.28 -3.59
N ARG A 53 14.31 3.64 -3.65
CA ARG A 53 15.58 4.25 -3.25
C ARG A 53 15.86 5.52 -4.04
N GLN A 54 15.73 5.47 -5.36
CA GLN A 54 15.91 6.61 -6.25
C GLN A 54 14.95 7.75 -5.90
N SER A 55 13.69 7.43 -5.59
CA SER A 55 12.67 8.42 -5.25
C SER A 55 12.90 9.05 -3.87
N MET A 56 13.44 8.29 -2.91
CA MET A 56 13.74 8.78 -1.55
C MET A 56 15.03 9.62 -1.47
N ALA A 57 15.97 9.44 -2.40
CA ALA A 57 17.23 10.14 -2.40
C ALA A 57 17.09 11.58 -2.91
N THR A 58 17.44 12.56 -2.08
CA THR A 58 17.54 13.97 -2.45
C THR A 58 18.95 14.27 -2.98
N GLY A 59 19.27 13.81 -4.19
CA GLY A 59 20.57 14.10 -4.85
C GLY A 59 20.98 13.09 -5.91
N SER A 60 22.02 13.41 -6.69
CA SER A 60 22.55 12.50 -7.71
C SER A 60 23.08 11.20 -7.09
N PRO A 61 22.74 10.02 -7.64
CA PRO A 61 23.21 8.73 -7.15
C PRO A 61 24.64 8.48 -7.65
N SER A 62 25.61 9.29 -7.20
CA SER A 62 26.99 9.19 -7.64
C SER A 62 27.89 8.43 -6.67
N GLY A 63 27.34 7.51 -5.88
CA GLY A 63 28.09 6.69 -4.94
C GLY A 63 27.59 5.25 -4.88
N GLU A 64 28.47 4.34 -4.46
CA GLU A 64 28.14 2.94 -4.20
C GLU A 64 27.03 2.85 -3.13
N VAL A 65 25.98 2.07 -3.41
CA VAL A 65 24.85 1.90 -2.48
C VAL A 65 25.29 0.99 -1.34
N LEU A 66 25.46 1.57 -0.15
CA LEU A 66 25.71 0.77 1.04
C LEU A 66 24.39 0.10 1.47
N GLY A 67 24.28 -1.21 1.22
CA GLY A 67 23.17 -2.01 1.71
C GLY A 67 23.14 -2.05 3.24
N MET A 68 21.94 -2.00 3.82
CA MET A 68 21.68 -2.00 5.27
C MET A 68 21.25 -3.37 5.82
N ASP A 69 21.06 -4.38 4.96
CA ASP A 69 20.84 -5.77 5.43
C ASP A 69 22.18 -6.41 5.81
N TRP A 70 22.57 -6.25 7.06
CA TRP A 70 23.75 -6.92 7.65
C TRP A 70 23.38 -8.19 8.42
N SER A 71 22.17 -8.70 8.22
CA SER A 71 21.73 -9.94 8.86
C SER A 71 22.29 -11.17 8.12
N LYS A 72 22.59 -12.24 8.87
CA LYS A 72 23.12 -13.48 8.29
C LYS A 72 22.07 -14.13 7.39
N GLN A 73 22.45 -14.48 6.15
CA GLN A 73 21.58 -15.22 5.26
C GLN A 73 21.75 -16.74 5.42
N PRO A 74 20.68 -17.54 5.20
CA PRO A 74 20.83 -18.98 5.02
C PRO A 74 21.74 -19.27 3.81
N GLY A 75 22.93 -19.82 4.06
CA GLY A 75 23.91 -20.16 3.01
C GLY A 75 25.03 -19.15 2.80
N GLU A 76 25.00 -17.98 3.45
CA GLU A 76 26.13 -17.03 3.43
C GLU A 76 26.93 -17.10 4.73
N SER A 77 28.26 -17.22 4.60
CA SER A 77 29.17 -17.45 5.72
C SER A 77 29.67 -16.16 6.38
N GLU A 78 29.54 -15.01 5.72
CA GLU A 78 30.12 -13.74 6.16
C GLU A 78 29.13 -12.59 6.04
N ILE A 79 29.18 -11.62 6.95
CA ILE A 79 28.43 -10.37 6.86
C ILE A 79 29.19 -9.48 5.87
N SER A 80 28.57 -9.12 4.74
CA SER A 80 29.11 -8.12 3.82
C SER A 80 29.05 -6.74 4.49
N SER A 81 30.06 -6.43 5.29
CA SER A 81 30.25 -5.12 5.92
C SER A 81 31.33 -4.39 5.14
N ALA A 82 30.95 -3.72 4.05
CA ALA A 82 31.81 -2.74 3.41
C ALA A 82 31.84 -1.46 4.27
N ILE A 83 32.35 -1.56 5.50
CA ILE A 83 32.58 -0.38 6.35
C ILE A 83 34.06 -0.03 6.25
N LEU A 84 34.36 0.92 5.36
CA LEU A 84 35.51 1.80 5.53
C LEU A 84 34.96 3.06 6.23
N ASP A 85 35.18 3.10 7.54
CA ASP A 85 35.02 4.23 8.46
C ASP A 85 33.63 4.88 8.62
N PHE A 86 33.29 5.14 9.88
CA PHE A 86 32.23 6.04 10.36
C PHE A 86 32.50 7.50 9.94
N GLU A 87 32.84 7.76 8.68
CA GLU A 87 32.82 9.12 8.18
C GLU A 87 31.36 9.58 8.14
N HIS A 88 31.06 10.66 8.85
CA HIS A 88 29.80 11.40 8.75
C HIS A 88 29.62 11.87 7.30
N ARG A 89 29.13 10.99 6.43
CA ARG A 89 28.52 11.44 5.19
C ARG A 89 27.20 12.07 5.57
N PRO A 90 26.96 13.35 5.25
CA PRO A 90 25.65 13.94 5.37
C PRO A 90 24.74 13.18 4.39
N VAL A 91 24.05 12.15 4.89
CA VAL A 91 22.93 11.59 4.18
C VAL A 91 21.87 12.67 4.23
N ALA A 92 21.60 13.27 3.08
CA ALA A 92 20.51 14.22 2.97
C ALA A 92 19.26 13.55 3.54
N ASP A 93 18.60 14.23 4.48
CA ASP A 93 17.44 13.68 5.17
C ASP A 93 16.40 13.26 4.13
N PRO A 94 16.19 11.94 3.92
CA PRO A 94 15.25 11.48 2.91
C PRO A 94 13.85 11.93 3.30
N CYS A 95 13.06 12.38 2.33
CA CYS A 95 11.67 12.71 2.60
C CYS A 95 10.96 11.45 3.13
N PRO A 96 10.10 11.54 4.17
CA PRO A 96 9.54 10.34 4.79
C PRO A 96 8.62 9.58 3.83
N PHE A 97 8.84 8.28 3.74
CA PHE A 97 7.97 7.33 3.03
C PHE A 97 7.44 6.30 4.02
N ILE A 98 6.26 5.77 3.73
CA ILE A 98 5.75 4.53 4.34
C ILE A 98 5.47 3.53 3.23
N VAL A 99 5.81 2.27 3.44
CA VAL A 99 5.49 1.18 2.53
C VAL A 99 4.41 0.30 3.17
N VAL A 100 3.39 -0.04 2.41
CA VAL A 100 2.39 -1.04 2.76
C VAL A 100 2.41 -2.10 1.66
N HIS A 101 2.46 -3.39 1.98
CA HIS A 101 2.32 -4.43 0.96
C HIS A 101 1.06 -5.29 1.12
N GLY A 102 0.59 -5.87 0.03
CA GLY A 102 -0.48 -6.88 0.05
C GLY A 102 0.09 -8.27 0.35
N ALA A 103 -0.78 -9.22 0.70
CA ALA A 103 -0.35 -10.57 1.02
C ALA A 103 0.06 -11.39 -0.23
N GLY A 104 -0.52 -11.11 -1.40
CA GLY A 104 -0.20 -11.83 -2.64
C GLY A 104 -0.40 -13.34 -2.49
N SER A 105 0.53 -14.13 -3.04
CA SER A 105 0.51 -15.59 -2.88
C SER A 105 0.87 -16.09 -1.48
N PHE A 106 1.17 -15.20 -0.53
CA PHE A 106 1.52 -15.50 0.87
C PHE A 106 0.37 -15.28 1.86
N GLY A 107 -0.88 -15.15 1.38
CA GLY A 107 -2.02 -15.11 2.31
C GLY A 107 -3.35 -15.46 1.70
N HIS A 108 -3.59 -15.15 0.42
CA HIS A 108 -4.88 -15.45 -0.21
C HIS A 108 -5.22 -16.95 -0.20
N PHE A 109 -4.23 -17.81 -0.45
CA PHE A 109 -4.45 -19.26 -0.47
C PHE A 109 -4.87 -19.81 0.89
N GLN A 110 -4.14 -19.45 1.94
CA GLN A 110 -4.36 -19.91 3.31
C GLN A 110 -5.69 -19.34 3.85
N ALA A 111 -5.91 -18.03 3.72
CA ALA A 111 -7.07 -17.34 4.29
C ALA A 111 -8.40 -17.70 3.60
N SER A 112 -8.39 -17.87 2.28
CA SER A 112 -9.57 -18.25 1.50
C SER A 112 -9.99 -19.69 1.82
N LYS A 113 -9.03 -20.64 1.78
CA LYS A 113 -9.29 -22.07 2.01
C LYS A 113 -9.81 -22.37 3.42
N SER A 114 -9.38 -21.60 4.41
CA SER A 114 -9.73 -21.82 5.83
C SER A 114 -10.86 -20.93 6.34
N GLY A 115 -11.31 -19.93 5.56
CA GLY A 115 -12.39 -19.05 5.94
C GLY A 115 -12.03 -17.98 6.97
N VAL A 116 -10.76 -17.58 7.12
CA VAL A 116 -10.31 -16.57 8.12
C VAL A 116 -11.08 -15.26 8.02
N HIS A 117 -11.40 -14.81 6.81
CA HIS A 117 -12.19 -13.59 6.56
C HIS A 117 -13.64 -13.65 7.10
N LYS A 118 -14.14 -14.86 7.39
CA LYS A 118 -15.48 -15.09 7.97
C LYS A 118 -15.48 -15.09 9.49
N GLY A 119 -14.31 -15.17 10.13
CA GLY A 119 -14.20 -15.26 11.58
C GLY A 119 -14.47 -16.66 12.13
N GLY A 120 -14.57 -16.74 13.46
CA GLY A 120 -14.86 -17.97 14.19
C GLY A 120 -13.61 -18.74 14.61
N LEU A 121 -12.73 -18.11 15.40
CA LEU A 121 -11.49 -18.74 15.90
C LEU A 121 -11.75 -19.95 16.80
N TYR A 122 -12.99 -20.17 17.26
CA TYR A 122 -13.40 -21.40 17.94
C TYR A 122 -13.33 -22.63 17.03
N GLN A 123 -13.39 -22.47 15.70
CA GLN A 123 -13.29 -23.56 14.74
C GLN A 123 -11.81 -23.92 14.50
N PRO A 124 -11.39 -25.19 14.66
CA PRO A 124 -10.00 -25.59 14.47
C PRO A 124 -9.44 -25.24 13.08
N LEU A 125 -10.25 -25.34 12.03
CA LEU A 125 -9.85 -25.01 10.65
C LEU A 125 -9.53 -23.52 10.50
N VAL A 126 -10.40 -22.64 11.00
CA VAL A 126 -10.19 -21.18 10.95
C VAL A 126 -8.97 -20.80 11.77
N LYS A 127 -8.80 -21.38 12.97
CA LYS A 127 -7.64 -21.16 13.83
C LYS A 127 -6.33 -21.56 13.15
N ALA A 128 -6.28 -22.75 12.55
CA ALA A 128 -5.11 -23.20 11.79
C ALA A 128 -4.84 -22.29 10.56
N GLY A 129 -5.90 -21.86 9.89
CA GLY A 129 -5.86 -20.91 8.79
C GLY A 129 -5.30 -19.55 9.17
N PHE A 130 -5.72 -19.02 10.32
CA PHE A 130 -5.24 -17.75 10.87
C PHE A 130 -3.73 -17.83 11.13
N VAL A 131 -3.28 -18.88 11.81
CA VAL A 131 -1.86 -19.13 12.07
C VAL A 131 -1.06 -19.27 10.78
N ALA A 132 -1.53 -20.08 9.83
CA ALA A 132 -0.83 -20.30 8.56
C ALA A 132 -0.74 -19.01 7.72
N THR A 133 -1.81 -18.22 7.67
CA THR A 133 -1.85 -16.93 6.97
C THR A 133 -0.83 -15.97 7.57
N ARG A 134 -0.79 -15.87 8.91
CA ARG A 134 0.16 -15.05 9.67
C ARG A 134 1.61 -15.40 9.37
N ILE A 135 1.95 -16.68 9.46
CA ILE A 135 3.32 -17.17 9.19
C ILE A 135 3.74 -16.76 7.78
N SER A 136 2.87 -17.03 6.80
CA SER A 136 3.14 -16.78 5.39
C SER A 136 3.31 -15.29 5.09
N VAL A 137 2.38 -14.43 5.54
CA VAL A 137 2.47 -12.99 5.24
C VAL A 137 3.62 -12.30 5.98
N THR A 138 3.96 -12.76 7.18
CA THR A 138 5.13 -12.25 7.93
C THR A 138 6.44 -12.65 7.23
N LYS A 139 6.50 -13.85 6.64
CA LYS A 139 7.62 -14.27 5.79
C LYS A 139 7.77 -13.35 4.58
N LEU A 140 6.67 -13.02 3.88
CA LEU A 140 6.71 -12.05 2.78
C LEU A 140 7.19 -10.67 3.25
N ASN A 141 6.74 -10.21 4.43
CA ASN A 141 7.16 -8.93 4.98
C ASN A 141 8.67 -8.89 5.21
N LEU A 142 9.25 -9.96 5.78
CA LEU A 142 10.69 -10.07 5.95
C LEU A 142 11.43 -9.97 4.62
N GLU A 143 11.00 -10.70 3.58
CA GLU A 143 11.67 -10.66 2.27
C GLU A 143 11.61 -9.27 1.62
N ILE A 144 10.48 -8.57 1.74
CA ILE A 144 10.35 -7.19 1.24
C ILE A 144 11.25 -6.24 2.04
N VAL A 145 11.25 -6.31 3.37
CA VAL A 145 12.11 -5.49 4.23
C VAL A 145 13.58 -5.71 3.88
N ARG A 146 14.00 -6.95 3.65
CA ARG A 146 15.37 -7.27 3.24
C ARG A 146 15.72 -6.71 1.86
N ALA A 147 14.82 -6.82 0.89
CA ALA A 147 15.03 -6.27 -0.45
C ALA A 147 15.22 -4.74 -0.40
N LEU A 148 14.41 -4.03 0.39
CA LEU A 148 14.54 -2.58 0.58
C LEU A 148 15.86 -2.24 1.31
N ALA A 149 16.18 -2.97 2.38
CA ALA A 149 17.42 -2.78 3.13
C ALA A 149 18.66 -2.99 2.27
N ARG A 150 18.68 -3.99 1.38
CA ARG A 150 19.78 -4.23 0.42
C ARG A 150 20.00 -3.05 -0.54
N GLU A 151 18.95 -2.31 -0.88
CA GLU A 151 19.03 -1.06 -1.67
C GLU A 151 19.36 0.18 -0.80
N GLY A 152 19.76 -0.01 0.45
CA GLY A 152 20.17 1.06 1.36
C GLY A 152 19.00 1.87 1.94
N ILE A 153 17.78 1.33 1.92
CA ILE A 153 16.61 1.93 2.58
C ILE A 153 16.59 1.44 4.04
N PRO A 154 16.48 2.32 5.05
CA PRO A 154 16.41 1.93 6.47
C PRO A 154 15.02 1.38 6.83
N SER A 155 14.62 0.30 6.17
CA SER A 155 13.27 -0.28 6.27
C SER A 155 13.11 -1.17 7.49
N ILE A 156 11.96 -1.03 8.17
CA ILE A 156 11.58 -1.90 9.30
C ILE A 156 10.19 -2.51 9.10
N GLY A 157 10.05 -3.81 9.39
CA GLY A 157 8.76 -4.50 9.33
C GLY A 157 7.88 -4.14 10.53
N MET A 158 6.61 -3.79 10.28
CA MET A 158 5.63 -3.47 11.32
C MET A 158 4.31 -4.18 11.05
N SER A 159 4.10 -5.34 11.67
CA SER A 159 2.87 -6.12 11.51
C SER A 159 1.70 -5.44 12.26
N PRO A 160 0.56 -5.13 11.58
CA PRO A 160 -0.61 -4.55 12.25
C PRO A 160 -1.07 -5.32 13.50
N PHE A 161 -1.12 -6.66 13.43
CA PHE A 161 -1.47 -7.49 14.60
C PHE A 161 -0.50 -7.31 15.77
N SER A 162 0.81 -7.25 15.49
CA SER A 162 1.84 -7.11 16.54
C SER A 162 1.86 -5.70 17.11
N CYS A 163 1.45 -4.72 16.33
CA CYS A 163 1.24 -3.33 16.76
C CYS A 163 -0.13 -3.11 17.43
N GLY A 164 -0.89 -4.17 17.71
CA GLY A 164 -2.14 -4.09 18.48
C GLY A 164 -3.33 -3.54 17.70
N TRP A 165 -3.30 -3.57 16.37
CA TRP A 165 -4.44 -3.15 15.56
C TRP A 165 -5.54 -4.21 15.64
N SER A 166 -6.79 -3.75 15.81
CA SER A 166 -7.97 -4.61 15.87
C SER A 166 -9.06 -4.12 14.92
N THR A 167 -9.97 -5.03 14.58
CA THR A 167 -11.16 -4.70 13.80
C THR A 167 -12.43 -4.97 14.58
N ARG A 168 -13.54 -4.40 14.12
CA ARG A 168 -14.89 -4.72 14.56
C ARG A 168 -15.77 -4.79 13.32
N GLU A 169 -16.38 -5.94 13.07
CA GLU A 169 -17.15 -6.19 11.84
C GLU A 169 -16.34 -5.89 10.57
N ARG A 170 -15.06 -6.28 10.56
CA ARG A 170 -14.11 -6.08 9.44
C ARG A 170 -13.67 -4.64 9.18
N ASN A 171 -14.07 -3.69 10.01
CA ASN A 171 -13.58 -2.30 9.96
C ASN A 171 -12.53 -2.08 11.05
N ILE A 172 -11.54 -1.21 10.82
CA ILE A 172 -10.56 -0.87 11.86
C ILE A 172 -11.29 -0.29 13.08
N ALA A 173 -11.14 -0.94 14.22
CA ALA A 173 -11.69 -0.50 15.51
C ALA A 173 -10.64 0.25 16.33
N SER A 174 -9.39 -0.24 16.31
CA SER A 174 -8.25 0.40 16.97
C SER A 174 -7.00 0.24 16.11
N ALA A 175 -6.23 1.32 15.98
CA ALA A 175 -4.94 1.34 15.30
C ALA A 175 -4.08 2.46 15.90
N ASP A 176 -3.13 2.09 16.78
CA ASP A 176 -2.16 3.05 17.30
C ASP A 176 -1.04 3.29 16.27
N LEU A 177 -0.89 4.56 15.87
CA LEU A 177 0.13 5.01 14.93
C LEU A 177 1.40 5.52 15.62
N SER A 178 1.44 5.56 16.96
CA SER A 178 2.58 6.09 17.73
C SER A 178 3.89 5.40 17.39
N ALA A 179 3.88 4.08 17.19
CA ALA A 179 5.06 3.32 16.80
C ALA A 179 5.51 3.66 15.37
N VAL A 180 4.56 3.82 14.44
CA VAL A 180 4.84 4.21 13.04
C VAL A 180 5.48 5.59 13.02
N SER A 181 4.94 6.53 13.79
CA SER A 181 5.46 7.90 13.85
C SER A 181 6.84 7.98 14.50
N LYS A 182 7.08 7.25 15.60
CA LYS A 182 8.42 7.17 16.20
C LYS A 182 9.46 6.59 15.25
N ALA A 183 9.09 5.59 14.44
CA ALA A 183 9.97 5.02 13.44
C ALA A 183 10.36 6.06 12.37
N ILE A 184 9.37 6.81 11.87
CA ILE A 184 9.60 7.90 10.91
C ILE A 184 10.49 8.99 11.51
N GLU A 185 10.22 9.43 12.74
CA GLU A 185 11.04 10.43 13.45
C GLU A 185 12.47 9.95 13.71
N SER A 186 12.67 8.63 13.79
CA SER A 186 13.99 8.00 13.92
C SER A 186 14.70 7.81 12.57
N GLY A 187 14.14 8.32 11.46
CA GLY A 187 14.71 8.19 10.12
C GLY A 187 14.53 6.81 9.48
N LEU A 188 13.64 5.97 10.03
CA LEU A 188 13.31 4.65 9.49
C LEU A 188 12.15 4.73 8.49
N VAL A 189 12.06 3.75 7.59
CA VAL A 189 10.94 3.58 6.66
C VAL A 189 10.05 2.43 7.15
N PRO A 190 8.87 2.71 7.73
CA PRO A 190 7.95 1.66 8.15
C PRO A 190 7.43 0.85 6.96
N VAL A 191 7.44 -0.48 7.10
CA VAL A 191 6.91 -1.45 6.13
C VAL A 191 5.79 -2.26 6.78
N LEU A 192 4.55 -1.84 6.57
CA LEU A 192 3.34 -2.53 7.02
C LEU A 192 2.84 -3.49 5.95
N HIS A 193 1.87 -4.34 6.30
CA HIS A 193 1.31 -5.30 5.37
C HIS A 193 -0.15 -5.64 5.66
N GLY A 194 -0.89 -6.04 4.64
CA GLY A 194 -2.18 -6.70 4.83
C GLY A 194 -2.02 -7.93 5.70
N ASP A 195 -2.95 -8.16 6.61
CA ASP A 195 -2.71 -9.05 7.75
C ASP A 195 -3.98 -9.77 8.22
N ALA A 196 -3.81 -10.91 8.88
CA ALA A 196 -4.88 -11.52 9.66
C ALA A 196 -4.85 -10.92 11.07
N VAL A 197 -5.96 -10.30 11.47
CA VAL A 197 -6.08 -9.56 12.74
C VAL A 197 -7.24 -10.07 13.58
N LEU A 198 -7.22 -9.74 14.88
CA LEU A 198 -8.34 -10.02 15.76
C LEU A 198 -9.50 -9.07 15.46
N ASP A 199 -10.71 -9.63 15.46
CA ASP A 199 -11.95 -8.88 15.31
C ASP A 199 -12.80 -9.02 16.57
N GLU A 200 -13.34 -7.92 17.07
CA GLU A 200 -14.10 -7.87 18.32
C GLU A 200 -15.41 -8.66 18.28
N LEU A 201 -16.04 -8.81 17.10
CA LEU A 201 -17.30 -9.55 16.95
C LEU A 201 -17.15 -10.85 16.16
N LEU A 202 -16.18 -10.93 15.26
CA LEU A 202 -15.95 -12.09 14.40
C LEU A 202 -14.82 -13.00 14.90
N ASP A 203 -14.21 -12.70 16.05
CA ASP A 203 -12.94 -13.25 16.56
C ASP A 203 -11.70 -12.90 15.72
N CYS A 204 -11.79 -13.01 14.40
CA CYS A 204 -10.72 -12.63 13.48
C CYS A 204 -11.25 -12.21 12.11
N THR A 205 -10.42 -11.49 11.36
CA THR A 205 -10.67 -11.21 9.95
C THR A 205 -9.38 -10.89 9.20
N ILE A 206 -9.51 -10.52 7.92
CA ILE A 206 -8.41 -10.03 7.09
C ILE A 206 -8.50 -8.51 7.02
N LEU A 207 -7.46 -7.85 7.52
CA LEU A 207 -7.24 -6.42 7.32
C LEU A 207 -6.42 -6.23 6.03
N SER A 208 -7.06 -5.74 4.98
CA SER A 208 -6.41 -5.57 3.69
C SER A 208 -5.37 -4.44 3.74
N GLY A 209 -4.31 -4.56 2.93
CA GLY A 209 -3.33 -3.49 2.82
C GLY A 209 -3.88 -2.22 2.16
N ASP A 210 -5.00 -2.31 1.41
CA ASP A 210 -5.67 -1.15 0.82
C ASP A 210 -6.40 -0.34 1.92
N VAL A 211 -7.03 -1.02 2.89
CA VAL A 211 -7.62 -0.38 4.07
C VAL A 211 -6.54 0.25 4.97
N ILE A 212 -5.40 -0.43 5.14
CA ILE A 212 -4.27 0.09 5.95
C ILE A 212 -3.74 1.39 5.37
N ILE A 213 -3.47 1.46 4.05
CA ILE A 213 -2.94 2.67 3.43
C ILE A 213 -3.95 3.83 3.49
N SER A 214 -5.25 3.54 3.34
CA SER A 214 -6.34 4.50 3.50
C SER A 214 -6.38 5.09 4.91
N HIS A 215 -6.30 4.23 5.93
CA HIS A 215 -6.24 4.66 7.34
C HIS A 215 -5.00 5.50 7.64
N LEU A 216 -3.82 5.08 7.16
CA LEU A 216 -2.58 5.85 7.34
C LEU A 216 -2.66 7.21 6.64
N ALA A 217 -3.15 7.27 5.40
CA ALA A 217 -3.29 8.53 4.65
C ALA A 217 -4.29 9.48 5.34
N ALA A 218 -5.36 8.95 5.92
CA ALA A 218 -6.35 9.74 6.64
C ALA A 218 -5.76 10.48 7.85
N HIS A 219 -4.83 9.84 8.56
CA HIS A 219 -4.24 10.38 9.80
C HIS A 219 -2.93 11.14 9.56
N LEU A 220 -2.07 10.66 8.64
CA LEU A 220 -0.72 11.18 8.45
C LEU A 220 -0.59 12.16 7.28
N LYS A 221 -1.64 12.29 6.45
CA LYS A 221 -1.77 13.31 5.38
C LYS A 221 -0.53 13.43 4.49
N PRO A 222 -0.12 12.37 3.77
CA PRO A 222 1.03 12.44 2.87
C PRO A 222 0.78 13.39 1.69
N ASP A 223 1.85 13.86 1.04
CA ASP A 223 1.74 14.74 -0.14
C ASP A 223 1.03 14.04 -1.32
N PHE A 224 1.16 12.72 -1.44
CA PHE A 224 0.46 11.86 -2.40
C PHE A 224 0.55 10.38 -2.00
N VAL A 225 -0.27 9.54 -2.63
CA VAL A 225 -0.30 8.07 -2.44
C VAL A 225 -0.10 7.34 -3.76
N VAL A 226 0.67 6.25 -3.75
CA VAL A 226 0.91 5.42 -4.94
C VAL A 226 0.52 3.97 -4.68
N PHE A 227 -0.40 3.43 -5.48
CA PHE A 227 -0.71 2.02 -5.57
C PHE A 227 0.07 1.39 -6.73
N LEU A 228 1.11 0.62 -6.39
CA LEU A 228 1.86 -0.19 -7.34
C LEU A 228 1.14 -1.53 -7.54
N THR A 229 0.67 -1.80 -8.75
CA THR A 229 -0.10 -3.00 -9.13
C THR A 229 0.58 -3.77 -10.27
N ASP A 230 0.01 -4.89 -10.72
CA ASP A 230 0.54 -5.71 -11.82
C ASP A 230 0.00 -5.29 -13.21
N VAL A 231 -0.87 -4.29 -13.26
CA VAL A 231 -1.50 -3.73 -14.47
C VAL A 231 -1.21 -2.23 -14.58
N PHE A 232 -1.36 -1.60 -15.74
CA PHE A 232 -1.01 -0.18 -15.89
C PHE A 232 -1.85 0.78 -15.06
N GLY A 233 -3.09 0.43 -14.73
CA GLY A 233 -3.97 1.21 -13.87
C GLY A 233 -5.33 0.53 -13.77
N VAL A 234 -6.37 1.33 -13.59
CA VAL A 234 -7.76 0.89 -13.65
C VAL A 234 -8.20 0.83 -15.10
N TYR A 235 -8.82 -0.28 -15.49
CA TYR A 235 -9.41 -0.47 -16.80
C TYR A 235 -10.93 -0.52 -16.68
N ASP A 236 -11.63 -0.21 -17.78
CA ASP A 236 -13.10 -0.35 -17.85
C ASP A 236 -13.57 -1.79 -17.66
N ARG A 237 -12.75 -2.74 -18.12
CA ARG A 237 -12.93 -4.20 -18.06
C ARG A 237 -11.59 -4.88 -17.77
N PRO A 238 -11.51 -6.21 -17.56
CA PRO A 238 -10.24 -6.88 -17.33
C PRO A 238 -9.20 -6.58 -18.44
N PRO A 239 -7.96 -6.19 -18.09
CA PRO A 239 -6.96 -5.78 -19.09
C PRO A 239 -6.47 -6.91 -20.00
N SER A 240 -6.83 -8.15 -19.70
CA SER A 240 -6.63 -9.31 -20.57
C SER A 240 -7.62 -9.38 -21.73
N GLU A 241 -8.74 -8.66 -21.65
CA GLU A 241 -9.77 -8.66 -22.68
C GLU A 241 -9.41 -7.71 -23.84
N PRO A 242 -9.77 -8.07 -25.09
CA PRO A 242 -9.59 -7.20 -26.23
C PRO A 242 -10.29 -5.85 -26.03
N ASN A 243 -9.63 -4.77 -26.45
CA ASN A 243 -10.13 -3.39 -26.39
C ASN A 243 -10.35 -2.84 -24.96
N ALA A 244 -9.79 -3.47 -23.92
CA ALA A 244 -9.80 -2.89 -22.58
C ALA A 244 -9.15 -1.50 -22.58
N VAL A 245 -9.84 -0.51 -22.02
CA VAL A 245 -9.45 0.89 -22.03
C VAL A 245 -8.93 1.28 -20.65
N LEU A 246 -7.71 1.81 -20.62
CA LEU A 246 -7.12 2.38 -19.41
C LEU A 246 -7.84 3.68 -19.05
N LEU A 247 -8.42 3.72 -17.85
CA LEU A 247 -9.03 4.92 -17.28
C LEU A 247 -7.91 5.77 -16.70
N ARG A 248 -7.54 6.85 -17.38
CA ARG A 248 -6.38 7.68 -17.01
C ARG A 248 -6.68 8.62 -15.85
N GLU A 249 -7.92 9.08 -15.74
CA GLU A 249 -8.31 10.04 -14.72
C GLU A 249 -9.71 9.74 -14.18
N ILE A 250 -9.82 9.71 -12.85
CA ILE A 250 -11.06 9.53 -12.10
C ILE A 250 -11.20 10.72 -11.14
N ALA A 251 -12.29 11.46 -11.27
CA ALA A 251 -12.67 12.53 -10.36
C ALA A 251 -13.45 11.96 -9.18
N VAL A 252 -13.14 12.41 -7.96
CA VAL A 252 -13.82 12.02 -6.74
C VAL A 252 -14.54 13.24 -6.14
N ALA A 253 -15.84 13.09 -5.91
CA ALA A 253 -16.70 14.12 -5.36
C ALA A 253 -16.70 14.14 -3.82
N LYS A 254 -17.27 15.22 -3.26
CA LYS A 254 -17.39 15.41 -1.80
C LYS A 254 -18.22 14.35 -1.09
N ASP A 255 -19.21 13.77 -1.76
CA ASP A 255 -19.99 12.66 -1.19
C ASP A 255 -19.21 11.33 -1.20
N GLY A 256 -18.11 11.24 -1.93
CA GLY A 256 -17.30 10.03 -2.12
C GLY A 256 -17.66 9.25 -3.38
N SER A 257 -18.65 9.69 -4.15
CA SER A 257 -18.88 9.18 -5.50
C SER A 257 -17.70 9.55 -6.40
N TRP A 258 -17.47 8.74 -7.43
CA TRP A 258 -16.40 8.98 -8.39
C TRP A 258 -16.90 8.81 -9.83
N SER A 259 -16.23 9.48 -10.76
CA SER A 259 -16.58 9.47 -12.18
C SER A 259 -15.34 9.51 -13.06
N ILE A 260 -15.40 8.84 -14.20
CA ILE A 260 -14.30 8.82 -15.16
C ILE A 260 -14.25 10.17 -15.88
N VAL A 261 -13.07 10.81 -15.87
CA VAL A 261 -12.81 12.08 -16.57
C VAL A 261 -12.12 11.82 -17.90
N SER A 262 -11.14 10.90 -17.90
CA SER A 262 -10.33 10.58 -19.07
C SER A 262 -10.20 9.06 -19.24
N PRO A 263 -10.64 8.49 -20.37
CA PRO A 263 -11.33 9.16 -21.48
C PRO A 263 -12.78 9.59 -21.12
N THR A 264 -13.29 10.65 -21.76
CA THR A 264 -14.69 11.06 -21.60
C THR A 264 -15.59 10.02 -22.24
N LEU A 265 -16.30 9.24 -21.42
CA LEU A 265 -17.11 8.12 -21.89
C LEU A 265 -18.56 8.29 -21.41
N GLU A 266 -19.48 8.51 -22.35
CA GLU A 266 -20.91 8.53 -22.04
C GLU A 266 -21.35 7.13 -21.56
N ASN A 267 -22.02 7.06 -20.40
CA ASN A 267 -22.67 5.88 -19.82
C ASN A 267 -21.81 4.74 -19.22
N MET A 268 -20.50 4.88 -19.04
CA MET A 268 -19.66 3.79 -18.49
C MET A 268 -19.47 3.75 -16.96
N ASN A 269 -19.77 4.81 -16.19
CA ASN A 269 -19.50 4.80 -14.73
C ASN A 269 -20.15 3.61 -14.00
N LYS A 270 -21.43 3.34 -14.28
CA LYS A 270 -22.14 2.17 -13.72
C LYS A 270 -21.62 0.85 -14.27
N GLN A 271 -21.19 0.84 -15.54
CA GLN A 271 -20.69 -0.36 -16.20
C GLN A 271 -19.35 -0.81 -15.62
N VAL A 272 -18.42 0.13 -15.39
CA VAL A 272 -17.12 -0.17 -14.75
C VAL A 272 -17.32 -0.64 -13.32
N GLU A 273 -18.19 -0.01 -12.54
CA GLU A 273 -18.53 -0.52 -11.19
C GLU A 273 -19.07 -1.95 -11.25
N THR A 274 -19.99 -2.24 -12.19
CA THR A 274 -20.57 -3.58 -12.34
C THR A 274 -19.62 -4.61 -12.92
N GLU A 275 -18.75 -4.25 -13.87
CA GLU A 275 -17.79 -5.15 -14.50
C GLU A 275 -16.59 -5.39 -13.57
N ALA A 276 -16.10 -4.34 -12.90
CA ALA A 276 -15.16 -4.51 -11.80
C ALA A 276 -15.77 -5.41 -10.73
N ALA A 277 -17.01 -5.18 -10.28
CA ALA A 277 -17.64 -6.06 -9.28
C ALA A 277 -17.87 -7.51 -9.78
N ALA A 278 -18.25 -7.70 -11.05
CA ALA A 278 -18.56 -9.01 -11.63
C ALA A 278 -17.30 -9.85 -11.92
N HIS A 279 -16.21 -9.22 -12.32
CA HIS A 279 -14.95 -9.89 -12.66
C HIS A 279 -13.93 -9.88 -11.52
N ASP A 280 -14.14 -9.10 -10.46
CA ASP A 280 -13.32 -9.08 -9.27
C ASP A 280 -13.65 -10.24 -8.33
N THR A 281 -13.30 -11.44 -8.79
CA THR A 281 -13.36 -12.71 -8.04
C THR A 281 -12.58 -12.68 -6.72
N THR A 282 -11.77 -11.64 -6.49
CA THR A 282 -10.96 -11.44 -5.28
C THR A 282 -11.38 -10.22 -4.44
N GLY A 283 -12.35 -9.41 -4.89
CA GLY A 283 -12.66 -8.11 -4.30
C GLY A 283 -11.46 -7.14 -4.26
N GLY A 284 -10.44 -7.33 -5.09
CA GLY A 284 -9.18 -6.58 -5.09
C GLY A 284 -9.18 -5.26 -5.86
N MET A 285 -9.81 -5.15 -7.04
CA MET A 285 -9.76 -3.89 -7.83
C MET A 285 -10.82 -2.90 -7.38
N LEU A 286 -12.06 -3.34 -7.16
CA LEU A 286 -13.14 -2.45 -6.71
C LEU A 286 -12.83 -1.86 -5.33
N THR A 287 -12.36 -2.69 -4.39
CA THR A 287 -11.93 -2.23 -3.06
C THR A 287 -10.79 -1.23 -3.17
N LYS A 288 -9.80 -1.49 -4.04
CA LYS A 288 -8.68 -0.55 -4.25
C LYS A 288 -9.14 0.79 -4.82
N ILE A 289 -10.06 0.80 -5.77
CA ILE A 289 -10.66 2.06 -6.29
C ILE A 289 -11.41 2.78 -5.16
N SER A 290 -12.18 2.04 -4.35
CA SER A 290 -12.95 2.61 -3.24
C SER A 290 -12.04 3.23 -2.17
N GLU A 291 -10.98 2.54 -1.76
CA GLU A 291 -9.99 3.05 -0.81
C GLU A 291 -9.17 4.21 -1.40
N ALA A 292 -8.77 4.11 -2.68
CA ALA A 292 -8.09 5.20 -3.38
C ALA A 292 -9.00 6.45 -3.49
N ALA A 293 -10.29 6.26 -3.74
CA ALA A 293 -11.26 7.36 -3.77
C ALA A 293 -11.47 7.96 -2.37
N ALA A 294 -11.51 7.14 -1.32
CA ALA A 294 -11.57 7.61 0.07
C ALA A 294 -10.36 8.49 0.43
N ILE A 295 -9.16 8.13 -0.04
CA ILE A 295 -7.94 8.95 0.11
C ILE A 295 -8.05 10.24 -0.71
N ALA A 296 -8.42 10.14 -1.99
CA ALA A 296 -8.54 11.29 -2.88
C ALA A 296 -9.55 12.32 -2.36
N LYS A 297 -10.66 11.88 -1.76
CA LYS A 297 -11.66 12.73 -1.09
C LYS A 297 -11.06 13.64 -0.01
N LEU A 298 -9.92 13.28 0.57
CA LEU A 298 -9.20 14.09 1.57
C LEU A 298 -8.32 15.18 0.94
N GLY A 299 -8.33 15.32 -0.38
CA GLY A 299 -7.47 16.24 -1.13
C GLY A 299 -6.04 15.73 -1.35
N ILE A 300 -5.82 14.43 -1.20
CA ILE A 300 -4.52 13.78 -1.39
C ILE A 300 -4.50 13.16 -2.80
N ASP A 301 -3.52 13.49 -3.63
CA ASP A 301 -3.41 12.89 -4.96
C ASP A 301 -3.12 11.39 -4.86
N VAL A 302 -3.82 10.57 -5.65
CA VAL A 302 -3.63 9.12 -5.67
C VAL A 302 -3.32 8.62 -7.08
N TYR A 303 -2.29 7.78 -7.18
CA TYR A 303 -1.84 7.18 -8.43
C TYR A 303 -1.96 5.66 -8.36
N ILE A 304 -2.58 5.03 -9.36
CA ILE A 304 -2.58 3.57 -9.53
C ILE A 304 -1.79 3.26 -10.80
N VAL A 305 -0.68 2.52 -10.65
CA VAL A 305 0.28 2.29 -11.74
C VAL A 305 0.95 0.92 -11.67
N LYS A 306 1.39 0.40 -12.82
CA LYS A 306 2.13 -0.87 -12.88
C LYS A 306 3.51 -0.74 -12.22
N ALA A 307 3.78 -1.59 -11.25
CA ALA A 307 5.08 -1.70 -10.59
C ALA A 307 6.20 -2.05 -11.58
N ALA A 308 7.45 -1.72 -11.23
CA ALA A 308 8.64 -2.03 -12.03
C ALA A 308 8.60 -1.47 -13.47
N THR A 309 7.97 -0.30 -13.65
CA THR A 309 7.94 0.44 -14.92
C THR A 309 8.48 1.85 -14.73
N THR A 310 8.85 2.54 -15.81
CA THR A 310 9.20 3.97 -15.76
C THR A 310 8.05 4.83 -15.23
N HIS A 311 6.79 4.45 -15.50
CA HIS A 311 5.61 5.11 -14.96
C HIS A 311 5.52 4.99 -13.42
N ALA A 312 5.89 3.84 -12.84
CA ALA A 312 5.99 3.71 -11.39
C ALA A 312 6.97 4.71 -10.79
N LEU A 313 8.16 4.85 -11.39
CA LEU A 313 9.16 5.83 -10.93
C LEU A 313 8.63 7.27 -11.01
N ARG A 314 7.98 7.64 -12.11
CA ARG A 314 7.36 8.98 -12.27
C ARG A 314 6.31 9.27 -11.19
N ALA A 315 5.47 8.28 -10.85
CA ALA A 315 4.50 8.40 -9.77
C ALA A 315 5.18 8.51 -8.39
N LEU A 316 6.20 7.70 -8.10
CA LEU A 316 6.95 7.75 -6.85
C LEU A 316 7.71 9.07 -6.66
N ASN A 317 8.10 9.72 -7.76
CA ASN A 317 8.69 11.05 -7.74
C ASN A 317 7.65 12.17 -7.51
N GLY A 318 6.37 11.91 -7.73
CA GLY A 318 5.30 12.91 -7.66
C GLY A 318 5.24 13.83 -8.88
N GLU A 319 5.75 13.40 -10.04
CA GLU A 319 5.85 14.21 -11.27
C GLU A 319 4.49 14.55 -11.91
N LEU A 320 3.40 13.96 -11.44
CA LEU A 320 2.07 14.06 -12.04
C LEU A 320 1.18 15.13 -11.40
N LYS A 321 1.73 15.94 -10.48
CA LYS A 321 1.00 17.06 -9.88
C LYS A 321 0.74 18.14 -10.94
N GLY A 322 -0.54 18.40 -11.23
CA GLY A 322 -0.99 19.49 -12.10
C GLY A 322 -1.46 19.04 -13.49
N SER A 323 -0.56 18.54 -14.34
CA SER A 323 -0.90 18.10 -15.70
C SER A 323 -0.42 16.68 -15.96
N ILE A 324 -1.32 15.84 -16.50
CA ILE A 324 -1.05 14.45 -16.84
C ILE A 324 -0.45 14.40 -18.25
N PRO A 325 0.80 13.95 -18.44
CA PRO A 325 1.41 13.87 -19.77
C PRO A 325 0.74 12.82 -20.66
N ASP A 326 0.73 13.05 -21.98
CA ASP A 326 0.05 12.15 -22.95
C ASP A 326 0.61 10.73 -22.96
N ASP A 327 1.91 10.59 -22.65
CA ASP A 327 2.61 9.31 -22.57
C ASP A 327 2.41 8.58 -21.23
N TRP A 328 1.68 9.16 -20.29
CA TRP A 328 1.40 8.57 -18.99
C TRP A 328 0.53 7.31 -19.12
N LEU A 329 1.00 6.21 -18.53
CA LEU A 329 0.23 4.98 -18.36
C LEU A 329 0.01 4.72 -16.87
N GLY A 330 -1.10 5.24 -16.37
CA GLY A 330 -1.62 5.02 -15.03
C GLY A 330 -2.97 5.67 -14.84
N THR A 331 -3.56 5.46 -13.67
CA THR A 331 -4.83 6.09 -13.28
C THR A 331 -4.59 7.06 -12.15
N ASN A 332 -5.03 8.30 -12.35
CA ASN A 332 -4.96 9.36 -11.35
C ASN A 332 -6.35 9.54 -10.73
N LEU A 333 -6.45 9.51 -9.41
CA LEU A 333 -7.66 9.86 -8.69
C LEU A 333 -7.46 11.22 -8.03
N LEU A 334 -8.32 12.17 -8.40
CA LEU A 334 -8.21 13.57 -8.00
C LEU A 334 -9.49 14.04 -7.30
N PHE A 335 -9.34 14.89 -6.29
CA PHE A 335 -10.48 15.53 -5.65
C PHE A 335 -11.08 16.60 -6.56
N PHE A 336 -12.34 16.45 -6.93
CA PHE A 336 -13.05 17.45 -7.72
C PHE A 336 -13.60 18.54 -6.80
N HIS A 337 -12.87 19.66 -6.71
CA HIS A 337 -13.50 20.91 -6.29
C HIS A 337 -14.42 21.36 -7.41
N SER A 338 -15.71 21.46 -7.14
CA SER A 338 -16.59 22.35 -7.91
C SER A 338 -15.98 23.75 -7.83
N ILE A 339 -15.13 24.09 -8.80
CA ILE A 339 -14.86 25.47 -9.13
C ILE A 339 -16.17 25.92 -9.74
N LEU A 340 -16.94 26.70 -8.97
CA LEU A 340 -17.85 27.67 -9.53
C LEU A 340 -17.08 28.41 -10.63
N LYS A 341 -17.29 28.01 -11.89
CA LYS A 341 -17.06 28.90 -13.03
C LYS A 341 -18.01 30.06 -12.78
N SER A 342 -17.52 31.07 -12.07
CA SER A 342 -18.14 32.39 -12.06
C SER A 342 -17.90 32.94 -13.45
N ASN A 343 -19.01 33.19 -14.15
CA ASN A 343 -19.07 33.77 -15.50
C ASN A 343 -18.25 35.07 -15.59
#